data_AF-A0A1I1KZM6-F1
#
_entry.id   AF-A0A1I1KZM6-F1
#
_cell.length_a   1.000
_cell.length_b   1.000
_cell.length_c   1.000
_cell.angle_alpha   90.00
_cell.angle_beta   90.00
_cell.angle_gamma   90.00
#
_symmetry.space_group_name_H-M   'P 1'
#
loop_
_entity.id
_entity.type
_entity.pdbx_description
1 polymer ?
#
loop_
_entity_poly.entity_id
_entity_poly.type
_entity_poly.pdbx_seq_one_letter_code
_entity_poly.pdbx_strand_id
1 'polypeptide(L)'
;MKAKVLAPAATETEFAKHALNKDDFQYEGALPKYHTSKEMAGFLLDLHDSEKTVGIVDGHTYEFQLKDPLFNYAAGSSTRD
;
A
#
# COMPACT_ATOMS: atom_id res chain seq x y z
N MET A 1 4.14 -18.79 -12.12
CA MET A 1 4.02 -17.43 -11.58
C MET A 1 2.66 -17.28 -10.91
N LYS A 2 2.58 -16.66 -9.74
CA LYS A 2 1.32 -16.26 -9.08
C LYS A 2 1.23 -14.74 -9.13
N ALA A 3 0.02 -14.20 -9.26
CA ALA A 3 -0.18 -12.76 -9.14
C ALA A 3 0.19 -12.32 -7.71
N LYS A 4 0.79 -11.13 -7.60
CA LYS A 4 1.15 -10.49 -6.34
C LYS A 4 0.43 -9.15 -6.27
N VAL A 5 -0.03 -8.77 -5.08
CA VAL A 5 -0.69 -7.48 -4.84
C VAL A 5 0.18 -6.69 -3.88
N LEU A 6 0.72 -5.57 -4.35
CA LEU A 6 1.36 -4.57 -3.51
C LEU A 6 0.32 -3.49 -3.17
N ALA A 7 0.04 -3.31 -1.89
CA ALA A 7 -0.88 -2.30 -1.35
C ALA A 7 -0.05 -1.23 -0.62
N PRO A 8 0.40 -0.17 -1.31
CA PRO A 8 1.23 0.88 -0.72
C PRO A 8 0.41 1.80 0.19
N ALA A 9 1.09 2.45 1.13
CA ALA A 9 0.59 3.62 1.85
C ALA A 9 1.31 4.88 1.37
N ALA A 10 1.37 5.93 2.20
CA ALA A 10 2.12 7.14 1.90
C ALA A 10 3.55 6.83 1.44
N THR A 11 3.82 7.14 0.16
CA THR A 11 5.11 6.88 -0.48
C THR A 11 5.57 8.14 -1.21
N GLU A 12 6.80 8.55 -0.95
CA GLU A 12 7.46 9.70 -1.57
C GLU A 12 7.70 9.41 -3.06
N THR A 13 6.81 9.96 -3.87
CA THR A 13 6.75 9.83 -5.32
C THR A 13 6.14 11.11 -5.90
N GLU A 14 6.17 11.27 -7.22
CA GLU A 14 5.46 12.36 -7.89
C GLU A 14 3.92 12.18 -7.86
N PHE A 15 3.39 11.07 -7.31
CA PHE A 15 1.95 10.78 -7.32
C PHE A 15 1.12 11.85 -6.60
N ALA A 16 1.51 12.26 -5.39
CA ALA A 16 0.75 13.26 -4.63
C ALA A 16 0.77 14.63 -5.33
N LYS A 17 1.92 15.02 -5.88
CA LYS A 17 2.08 16.24 -6.67
C LYS A 17 1.11 16.26 -7.86
N HIS A 18 1.08 15.20 -8.66
CA HIS A 18 0.20 15.10 -9.82
C HIS A 18 -1.28 14.99 -9.43
N ALA A 19 -1.62 14.16 -8.44
CA ALA A 19 -3.00 13.96 -8.00
C ALA A 19 -3.62 15.24 -7.40
N LEU A 20 -2.80 16.08 -6.77
CA LEU A 20 -3.23 17.35 -6.17
C LEU A 20 -3.02 18.57 -7.08
N ASN A 21 -2.50 18.37 -8.31
CA ASN A 21 -2.16 19.43 -9.26
C ASN A 21 -1.31 20.55 -8.62
N LYS A 22 -0.23 20.15 -7.95
CA LYS A 22 0.77 21.06 -7.36
C LYS A 22 2.07 21.03 -8.16
N ASP A 23 2.85 22.10 -8.07
CA ASP A 23 4.19 22.15 -8.66
C ASP A 23 5.20 21.28 -7.89
N ASP A 24 4.97 21.12 -6.58
CA ASP A 24 5.77 20.29 -5.69
C ASP A 24 4.93 19.80 -4.49
N PHE A 25 5.35 18.69 -3.88
CA PHE A 25 4.75 18.15 -2.66
C PHE A 25 5.84 17.69 -1.69
N GLN A 26 6.04 18.45 -0.62
CA GLN A 26 6.95 18.11 0.45
C GLN A 26 6.28 17.13 1.41
N TYR A 27 6.78 15.90 1.47
CA TYR A 27 6.25 14.84 2.35
C TYR A 27 6.64 15.09 3.81
N GLU A 28 7.85 15.59 4.04
CA GLU A 28 8.33 15.96 5.37
C GLU A 28 7.45 17.06 5.97
N GLY A 29 6.96 16.83 7.20
CA GLY A 29 6.05 17.73 7.90
C GLY A 29 4.59 17.69 7.42
N ALA A 30 4.31 17.25 6.18
CA ALA A 30 2.95 17.07 5.69
C ALA A 30 2.32 15.75 6.15
N LEU A 31 3.14 14.70 6.34
CA LEU A 31 2.71 13.39 6.79
C LEU A 31 3.53 12.94 8.00
N PRO A 32 2.91 12.25 8.99
CA PRO A 32 3.61 11.84 10.20
C PRO A 32 4.66 10.75 9.92
N LYS A 33 4.44 9.94 8.89
CA LYS A 33 5.36 8.90 8.42
C LYS A 33 5.06 8.60 6.95
N TYR A 34 6.07 8.19 6.21
CA TYR A 34 5.98 7.77 4.81
C TYR A 34 7.19 6.89 4.48
N HIS A 35 7.12 6.18 3.36
CA HIS A 35 8.26 5.45 2.81
C HIS A 35 8.81 6.13 1.57
N THR A 36 10.07 5.89 1.27
CA THR A 36 10.67 6.25 -0.01
C THR A 36 10.29 5.25 -1.10
N SER A 37 10.38 5.67 -2.35
CA SER A 37 10.27 4.77 -3.51
C SER A 37 11.25 3.59 -3.44
N LYS A 38 12.45 3.80 -2.87
CA LYS A 38 13.48 2.77 -2.73
C LYS A 38 13.10 1.70 -1.70
N GLU A 39 12.57 2.11 -0.55
CA GLU A 39 12.07 1.17 0.46
C GLU A 39 10.90 0.35 -0.06
N MET A 40 9.97 1.00 -0.79
CA MET A 40 8.83 0.31 -1.40
C MET A 40 9.27 -0.69 -2.48
N ALA A 41 10.29 -0.36 -3.27
CA ALA A 41 10.88 -1.29 -4.24
C ALA A 41 11.54 -2.48 -3.54
N GLY A 42 12.24 -2.26 -2.42
CA GLY A 42 12.76 -3.35 -1.58
C GLY A 42 11.64 -4.27 -1.07
N PHE A 43 10.57 -3.67 -0.53
CA PHE A 43 9.42 -4.44 -0.05
C PHE A 43 8.70 -5.21 -1.17
N LEU A 44 8.65 -4.68 -2.39
CA LEU A 44 8.13 -5.40 -3.56
C LEU A 44 8.98 -6.65 -3.88
N LEU A 45 10.30 -6.57 -3.75
CA LEU A 45 11.18 -7.73 -3.93
C LEU A 45 10.94 -8.76 -2.82
N ASP A 46 10.81 -8.33 -1.56
CA ASP A 46 10.47 -9.23 -0.45
C ASP A 46 9.12 -9.95 -0.71
N LEU A 47 8.12 -9.23 -1.23
CA LEU A 47 6.85 -9.81 -1.64
C LEU A 47 7.02 -10.80 -2.80
N HIS A 48 7.83 -10.45 -3.80
CA HIS A 48 8.09 -11.29 -4.96
C HIS A 48 8.70 -12.63 -4.55
N ASP A 49 9.72 -12.61 -3.70
CA ASP A 49 10.49 -13.77 -3.27
C ASP A 49 9.77 -14.63 -2.21
N SER A 50 8.77 -14.06 -1.52
CA SER A 50 7.98 -14.80 -0.52
C SER A 50 6.90 -15.71 -1.13
N GLU A 51 6.36 -16.63 -0.33
CA GLU A 51 5.15 -17.40 -0.66
C GLU A 51 3.84 -16.60 -0.47
N LYS A 52 3.93 -15.38 0.07
CA LYS A 52 2.77 -14.53 0.38
C LYS A 52 2.21 -13.89 -0.90
N THR A 53 0.93 -13.52 -0.86
CA THR A 53 0.23 -12.96 -2.03
C THR A 53 0.10 -11.44 -1.95
N VAL A 54 0.00 -10.90 -0.74
CA VAL A 54 -0.24 -9.49 -0.50
C VAL A 54 0.94 -8.91 0.28
N GLY A 55 1.58 -7.87 -0.23
CA GLY A 55 2.47 -7.02 0.53
C GLY A 55 1.71 -5.72 0.81
N ILE A 56 1.41 -5.45 2.07
CA ILE A 56 0.65 -4.27 2.48
C ILE A 56 1.45 -3.44 3.47
N VAL A 57 1.34 -2.12 3.34
CA VAL A 57 1.80 -1.20 4.37
C VAL A 57 0.63 -0.88 5.28
N ASP A 58 0.81 -1.10 6.58
CA ASP A 58 -0.20 -0.77 7.58
C ASP A 58 -0.48 0.74 7.58
N GLY A 59 -1.75 1.15 7.43
CA GLY A 59 -2.12 2.57 7.35
C GLY A 59 -1.99 3.33 8.67
N HIS A 60 -1.86 2.63 9.81
CA HIS A 60 -1.72 3.22 11.13
C HIS A 60 -0.27 3.20 11.63
N THR A 61 0.43 2.08 11.47
CA THR A 61 1.81 1.91 11.96
C THR A 61 2.87 2.16 10.89
N TYR A 62 2.48 2.16 9.62
CA TYR A 62 3.37 2.26 8.46
C TYR A 62 4.40 1.13 8.45
N GLU A 63 4.02 -0.06 8.89
CA GLU A 63 4.88 -1.24 8.86
C GLU A 63 4.59 -2.08 7.62
N PHE A 64 5.65 -2.67 7.08
CA PHE A 64 5.55 -3.64 5.99
C PHE A 64 5.03 -4.98 6.51
N GLN A 65 3.99 -5.50 5.86
CA GLN A 65 3.36 -6.76 6.23
C GLN A 65 3.17 -7.64 4.99
N LEU A 66 3.75 -8.85 5.02
CA LEU A 66 3.47 -9.88 4.02
C LEU A 66 2.33 -10.77 4.51
N LYS A 67 1.26 -10.89 3.71
CA LYS A 67 0.03 -11.59 4.07
C LYS A 67 -0.39 -12.62 3.02
N ASP A 68 -1.10 -13.63 3.50
CA ASP A 68 -1.86 -14.54 2.64
C ASP A 68 -3.00 -13.78 1.93
N PRO A 69 -3.66 -14.37 0.91
CA PRO A 69 -4.78 -13.73 0.24
C PRO A 69 -5.86 -13.26 1.23
N LEU A 70 -6.29 -12.00 1.08
CA LEU A 70 -7.34 -11.41 1.90
C LEU A 70 -8.70 -11.64 1.24
N PHE A 71 -9.55 -12.44 1.89
CA PHE A 71 -10.93 -12.68 1.47
C PHE A 71 -11.88 -11.90 2.38
N ASN A 72 -12.32 -10.73 1.94
CA ASN A 72 -13.36 -10.00 2.65
C ASN A 72 -14.67 -10.76 2.48
N TYR A 73 -15.23 -11.27 3.58
CA TYR A 73 -16.57 -11.84 3.56
C TYR A 73 -17.57 -10.72 3.28
N ALA A 74 -18.09 -10.66 2.06
CA ALA A 74 -19.25 -9.84 1.74
C ALA A 74 -20.50 -10.59 2.20
N ALA A 75 -20.95 -10.33 3.43
CA ALA A 75 -22.32 -10.66 3.81
C ALA A 75 -23.23 -9.90 2.84
N GLY A 76 -23.88 -10.62 1.90
CA GLY A 76 -24.80 -10.01 0.96
C GLY A 76 -25.85 -9.19 1.73
N SER A 77 -26.08 -7.95 1.30
CA SER A 77 -27.11 -7.08 1.87
C SER A 77 -28.49 -7.73 1.71
N SER A 78 -28.90 -8.53 2.68
CA SER A 78 -30.26 -9.03 2.80
C SER A 78 -31.11 -7.98 3.52
N THR A 79 -31.58 -6.99 2.76
CA THR A 79 -32.82 -6.29 3.11
C THR A 79 -33.74 -6.40 1.91
N ARG A 80 -34.48 -7.51 1.87
CA ARG A 80 -35.79 -7.58 1.22
C ARG A 80 -36.77 -7.74 2.37
N ASP A 81 -37.52 -6.68 2.65
CA ASP A 81 -38.99 -6.65 2.74
C ASP A 81 -39.44 -5.24 3.18
#